data_AF-A0A5M6IN53-F1
#
_entry.id   AF-A0A5M6IN53-F1
#
_cell.length_a   1.000
_cell.length_b   1.000
_cell.length_c   1.000
_cell.angle_alpha   90.00
_cell.angle_beta   90.00
_cell.angle_gamma   90.00
#
_symmetry.space_group_name_H-M   'P 1'
#
loop_
_entity.id
_entity.type
_entity.pdbx_description
1 polymer ?
#
loop_
_entity_poly.entity_id
_entity_poly.type
_entity_poly.pdbx_seq_one_letter_code
_entity_poly.pdbx_strand_id
1 'polypeptide(L)'
;MLDATESTPTFALTVPGSQAPLVLPTDPSELLPTLTAEVVYAPGNPMVIIGAVERWARAEAAKADAGTTKGRAALVSLAAKIASTKTGLDKLGLDMTAGWRERTKVVNTDRTRITSAFDTLKADIRQPVTEWERAEEERKQGHQDAIAAIYALGQFDMAEPTTAEIAARIPQAEDVGTRDWEEFAEPAAKARADTVDKLQALHTAAVQREAERAELARLRAEAERRRLEDEARARAEADAKAAKERAEREARIAQEAAERAAREAAAKAEAERLAAERRAAAEREAIEQQKREAEEAAARAEAARREAEVRAERERQEAAARAERERQEAIEAERRRVAAEEAARKAEEERRAADKRHRGRINRAVLQALLGLPIGLTEDQAKTIVEAIARSAIPHVSIGY
;
A
#
# COMPACT_ATOMS: atom_id res chain seq x y z
N MET A 1 25.39 -155.24 -56.05
CA MET A 1 25.89 -154.28 -57.05
C MET A 1 25.08 -153.02 -56.91
N LEU A 2 25.64 -152.01 -56.24
CA LEU A 2 25.15 -150.63 -56.22
C LEU A 2 26.31 -149.82 -56.79
N ASP A 3 26.12 -149.37 -58.03
CA ASP A 3 27.06 -148.55 -58.76
C ASP A 3 26.69 -147.09 -58.47
N ALA A 4 27.60 -146.35 -57.83
CA ALA A 4 27.42 -144.96 -57.43
C ALA A 4 28.65 -144.17 -57.90
N THR A 5 28.61 -143.72 -59.14
CA THR A 5 29.48 -142.65 -59.63
C THR A 5 28.96 -141.31 -59.09
N GLU A 6 29.25 -140.98 -57.84
CA GLU A 6 29.09 -139.61 -57.34
C GLU A 6 30.19 -138.73 -57.95
N SER A 7 29.81 -137.93 -58.95
CA SER A 7 30.65 -136.84 -59.48
C SER A 7 30.93 -135.86 -58.34
N THR A 8 32.21 -135.69 -57.98
CA THR A 8 32.62 -134.70 -56.98
C THR A 8 32.14 -133.32 -57.44
N PRO A 9 31.40 -132.54 -56.63
CA PRO A 9 30.92 -131.25 -57.07
C PRO A 9 32.08 -130.28 -57.26
N THR A 10 32.24 -129.83 -58.50
CA THR A 10 33.28 -128.90 -58.91
C THR A 10 32.96 -127.50 -58.38
N PHE A 11 33.80 -126.94 -57.53
CA PHE A 11 33.70 -125.53 -57.14
C PHE A 11 34.27 -124.65 -58.24
N ALA A 12 33.46 -123.72 -58.71
CA ALA A 12 33.74 -122.89 -59.86
C ALA A 12 33.42 -121.43 -59.54
N LEU A 13 34.39 -120.54 -59.74
CA LEU A 13 34.25 -119.10 -59.54
C LEU A 13 33.81 -118.40 -60.82
N THR A 14 32.95 -117.41 -60.67
CA THR A 14 32.59 -116.50 -61.75
C THR A 14 33.75 -115.52 -61.97
N VAL A 15 34.33 -115.51 -63.17
CA VAL A 15 35.40 -114.55 -63.49
C VAL A 15 34.78 -113.31 -64.13
N PRO A 16 34.93 -112.10 -63.55
CA PRO A 16 34.43 -110.88 -64.16
C PRO A 16 34.91 -110.73 -65.60
N GLY A 17 33.99 -110.53 -66.55
CA GLY A 17 34.31 -110.38 -67.97
C GLY A 17 34.58 -111.68 -68.75
N SER A 18 34.42 -112.85 -68.13
CA SER A 18 34.58 -114.16 -68.80
C SER A 18 33.31 -115.01 -68.64
N GLN A 19 32.93 -115.72 -69.71
CA GLN A 19 31.87 -116.73 -69.65
C GLN A 19 32.37 -118.08 -69.13
N ALA A 20 33.68 -118.33 -69.18
CA ALA A 20 34.29 -119.54 -68.65
C ALA A 20 34.53 -119.38 -67.13
N PRO A 21 34.02 -120.29 -66.29
CA PRO A 21 34.27 -120.25 -64.86
C PRO A 21 35.70 -120.71 -64.52
N LEU A 22 36.28 -120.14 -63.47
CA LEU A 22 37.56 -120.59 -62.91
C LEU A 22 37.31 -121.73 -61.93
N VAL A 23 37.72 -122.94 -62.30
CA VAL A 23 37.62 -124.11 -61.43
C VAL A 23 38.67 -124.03 -60.33
N LEU A 24 38.24 -124.20 -59.07
CA LEU A 24 39.14 -124.14 -57.93
C LEU A 24 39.97 -125.42 -57.79
N PRO A 25 41.28 -125.31 -57.46
CA PRO A 25 42.08 -126.46 -57.05
C PRO A 25 41.53 -127.07 -55.76
N THR A 26 41.82 -128.35 -55.56
CA THR A 26 41.34 -129.10 -54.38
C THR A 26 42.13 -128.77 -53.12
N ASP A 27 43.41 -128.38 -53.19
CA ASP A 27 44.22 -127.94 -52.05
C ASP A 27 44.22 -126.39 -51.91
N PRO A 28 43.81 -125.83 -50.76
CA PRO A 28 43.84 -124.40 -50.47
C PRO A 28 45.17 -123.69 -50.54
N SER A 29 46.28 -124.41 -50.46
CA SER A 29 47.62 -123.84 -50.70
C SER A 29 47.83 -123.46 -52.17
N GLU A 30 47.04 -124.01 -53.09
CA GLU A 30 47.06 -123.69 -54.52
C GLU A 30 46.01 -122.63 -54.93
N LEU A 31 45.13 -122.23 -54.00
CA LEU A 31 44.10 -121.22 -54.27
C LEU A 31 44.71 -119.83 -54.47
N LEU A 32 45.58 -119.35 -53.57
CA LEU A 32 46.08 -117.97 -53.64
C LEU A 32 46.84 -117.64 -54.93
N PRO A 33 47.71 -118.52 -55.47
CA PRO A 33 48.42 -118.24 -56.73
C PRO A 33 47.51 -118.13 -57.96
N THR A 34 46.29 -118.68 -57.89
CA THR A 34 45.34 -118.74 -59.01
C THR A 34 44.26 -117.66 -58.95
N LEU A 35 44.26 -116.84 -57.90
CA LEU A 35 43.19 -115.89 -57.60
C LEU A 35 43.66 -114.43 -57.63
N THR A 36 42.87 -113.58 -58.29
CA THR A 36 43.01 -112.12 -58.22
C THR A 36 41.96 -111.53 -57.28
N ALA A 37 42.20 -110.32 -56.74
CA ALA A 37 41.23 -109.65 -55.88
C ALA A 37 39.86 -109.47 -56.55
N GLU A 38 39.85 -109.12 -57.84
CA GLU A 38 38.62 -108.94 -58.62
C GLU A 38 37.80 -110.23 -58.72
N VAL A 39 38.46 -111.38 -58.90
CA VAL A 39 37.79 -112.68 -58.94
C VAL A 39 37.34 -113.07 -57.54
N VAL A 40 38.18 -112.94 -56.51
CA VAL A 40 37.83 -113.32 -55.13
C VAL A 40 36.60 -112.58 -54.63
N TYR A 41 36.53 -111.27 -54.87
CA TYR A 41 35.47 -110.40 -54.34
C TYR A 41 34.33 -110.11 -55.34
N ALA A 42 34.29 -110.83 -56.47
CA ALA A 42 33.12 -110.81 -57.34
C ALA A 42 31.87 -111.31 -56.59
N PRO A 43 30.66 -110.85 -56.94
CA PRO A 43 29.44 -111.26 -56.26
C PRO A 43 29.31 -112.79 -56.19
N GLY A 44 29.12 -113.32 -54.98
CA GLY A 44 28.93 -114.76 -54.72
C GLY A 44 30.22 -115.60 -54.61
N ASN A 45 31.32 -115.20 -55.25
CA ASN A 45 32.58 -115.94 -55.23
C ASN A 45 33.18 -116.16 -53.83
N PRO A 46 33.14 -115.19 -52.88
CA PRO A 46 33.66 -115.44 -51.53
C PRO A 46 33.02 -116.67 -50.87
N MET A 47 31.71 -116.87 -51.07
CA MET A 47 30.99 -118.02 -50.50
C MET A 47 31.40 -119.34 -51.16
N VAL A 48 31.66 -119.32 -52.47
CA VAL A 48 32.15 -120.50 -53.19
C VAL A 48 33.56 -120.88 -52.73
N ILE A 49 34.45 -119.89 -52.54
CA ILE A 49 35.81 -120.12 -52.02
C ILE A 49 35.76 -120.69 -50.60
N ILE A 50 34.95 -120.11 -49.71
CA ILE A 50 34.76 -120.60 -48.34
C ILE A 50 34.28 -122.06 -48.37
N GLY A 51 33.24 -122.35 -49.15
CA GLY A 51 32.70 -123.71 -49.26
C GLY A 51 33.71 -124.73 -49.80
N ALA A 52 34.57 -124.33 -50.74
CA ALA A 52 35.64 -125.17 -51.26
C ALA A 52 36.71 -125.49 -50.20
N VAL A 53 37.20 -124.47 -49.50
CA VAL A 53 38.19 -124.62 -48.42
C VAL A 53 37.61 -125.46 -47.28
N GLU A 54 36.36 -125.23 -46.89
CA GLU A 54 35.69 -126.02 -45.84
C GLU A 54 35.56 -127.49 -46.20
N ARG A 55 35.12 -127.80 -47.42
CA ARG A 55 34.97 -129.20 -47.87
C ARG A 55 36.30 -129.91 -47.87
N TRP A 56 37.34 -129.29 -48.44
CA TRP A 56 38.69 -129.85 -48.44
C TRP A 56 39.19 -130.06 -47.01
N ALA A 57 39.09 -129.03 -46.16
CA ALA A 57 39.61 -129.08 -44.80
C ALA A 57 38.96 -130.22 -44.01
N ARG A 58 37.65 -130.41 -44.13
CA ARG A 58 36.93 -131.53 -43.49
C ARG A 58 37.37 -132.89 -44.03
N ALA A 59 37.55 -133.01 -45.35
CA ALA A 59 38.00 -134.25 -45.97
C ALA A 59 39.44 -134.62 -45.56
N GLU A 60 40.34 -133.64 -45.45
CA GLU A 60 41.72 -133.86 -45.04
C GLU A 60 41.84 -134.14 -43.54
N ALA A 61 41.06 -133.43 -42.71
CA ALA A 61 41.01 -133.67 -41.27
C ALA A 61 40.53 -135.08 -40.92
N ALA A 62 39.56 -135.63 -41.68
CA ALA A 62 39.01 -136.97 -41.46
C ALA A 62 40.06 -138.10 -41.65
N LYS A 63 41.18 -137.83 -42.33
CA LYS A 63 42.29 -138.78 -42.52
C LYS A 63 43.26 -138.83 -41.33
N ALA A 64 43.14 -137.89 -40.38
CA ALA A 64 44.09 -137.74 -39.27
C ALA A 64 43.45 -138.14 -37.92
N ASP A 65 44.14 -138.98 -37.15
CA ASP A 65 43.71 -139.40 -35.81
C ASP A 65 44.37 -138.55 -34.71
N ALA A 66 43.56 -137.74 -34.03
CA ALA A 66 43.98 -136.88 -32.92
C ALA A 66 44.48 -137.64 -31.68
N GLY A 67 44.20 -138.95 -31.56
CA GLY A 67 44.79 -139.82 -30.53
C GLY A 67 46.31 -139.97 -30.69
N THR A 68 46.83 -139.81 -31.91
CA THR A 68 48.26 -139.97 -32.22
C THR A 68 49.01 -138.63 -32.31
N THR A 69 50.30 -138.62 -31.96
CA THR A 69 51.15 -137.43 -32.11
C THR A 69 51.25 -136.97 -33.58
N LYS A 70 51.33 -137.93 -34.52
CA LYS A 70 51.39 -137.64 -35.96
C LYS A 70 50.09 -137.02 -36.48
N GLY A 71 48.93 -137.54 -36.06
CA GLY A 71 47.63 -136.98 -36.47
C GLY A 71 47.37 -135.59 -35.90
N ARG A 72 47.74 -135.31 -34.64
CA ARG A 72 47.69 -133.94 -34.09
C ARG A 72 48.57 -132.96 -34.85
N ALA A 73 49.79 -133.35 -35.21
CA ALA A 73 50.68 -132.51 -36.01
C ALA A 73 50.09 -132.21 -37.41
N ALA A 74 49.45 -133.20 -38.04
CA ALA A 74 48.76 -133.01 -39.32
C ALA A 74 47.58 -132.03 -39.22
N LEU A 75 46.75 -132.14 -38.17
CA LEU A 75 45.63 -131.21 -37.93
C LEU A 75 46.09 -129.78 -37.66
N VAL A 76 47.20 -129.61 -36.92
CA VAL A 76 47.81 -128.28 -36.69
C VAL A 76 48.32 -127.68 -38.01
N SER A 77 49.00 -128.48 -38.84
CA SER A 77 49.45 -128.06 -40.16
C SER A 77 48.30 -127.65 -41.07
N LEU A 78 47.20 -128.41 -41.04
CA LEU A 78 45.97 -128.11 -41.77
C LEU A 78 45.35 -126.77 -41.33
N ALA A 79 45.25 -126.51 -40.02
CA ALA A 79 44.77 -125.24 -39.49
C ALA A 79 45.67 -124.05 -39.90
N ALA A 80 46.99 -124.24 -39.89
CA ALA A 80 47.94 -123.23 -40.34
C ALA A 80 47.77 -122.89 -41.83
N LYS A 81 47.53 -123.89 -42.69
CA LYS A 81 47.23 -123.67 -44.12
C LYS A 81 45.96 -122.82 -44.30
N ILE A 82 44.88 -123.14 -43.58
CA ILE A 82 43.62 -122.37 -43.63
C ILE A 82 43.84 -120.92 -43.18
N ALA A 83 44.59 -120.71 -42.08
CA ALA A 83 44.91 -119.38 -41.59
C ALA A 83 45.74 -118.56 -42.61
N SER A 84 46.69 -119.21 -43.29
CA SER A 84 47.48 -118.60 -44.37
C SER A 84 46.60 -118.21 -45.56
N THR A 85 45.69 -119.11 -46.01
CA THR A 85 44.74 -118.82 -47.09
C THR A 85 43.82 -117.66 -46.74
N LYS A 86 43.25 -117.62 -45.52
CA LYS A 86 42.44 -116.48 -45.02
C LYS A 86 43.21 -115.16 -45.11
N THR A 87 44.45 -115.15 -44.62
CA THR A 87 45.28 -113.94 -44.57
C THR A 87 45.62 -113.45 -45.98
N GLY A 88 45.91 -114.37 -46.91
CA GLY A 88 46.15 -114.03 -48.31
C GLY A 88 44.91 -113.42 -48.99
N LEU A 89 43.72 -113.99 -48.75
CA LEU A 89 42.47 -113.46 -49.29
C LEU A 89 42.16 -112.06 -48.75
N ASP A 90 42.29 -111.85 -47.43
CA ASP A 90 42.10 -110.53 -46.81
C ASP A 90 43.07 -109.47 -47.37
N LYS A 91 44.33 -109.84 -47.54
CA LYS A 91 45.35 -108.98 -48.16
C LYS A 91 44.95 -108.55 -49.57
N LEU A 92 44.40 -109.45 -50.40
CA LEU A 92 43.92 -109.10 -51.75
C LEU A 92 42.81 -108.04 -51.71
N GLY A 93 41.90 -108.09 -50.73
CA GLY A 93 40.83 -107.10 -50.57
C GLY A 93 41.35 -105.75 -50.08
N LEU A 94 42.30 -105.76 -49.14
CA LEU A 94 42.97 -104.55 -48.68
C LEU A 94 43.76 -103.86 -49.82
N ASP A 95 44.53 -104.63 -50.58
CA ASP A 95 45.32 -104.12 -51.70
C ASP A 95 44.41 -103.53 -52.81
N MET A 96 43.26 -104.17 -53.09
CA MET A 96 42.26 -103.65 -54.06
C MET A 96 41.69 -102.29 -53.64
N THR A 97 41.32 -102.14 -52.37
CA THR A 97 40.67 -100.91 -51.86
C THR A 97 41.65 -99.78 -51.56
N ALA A 98 42.94 -100.09 -51.36
CA ALA A 98 43.98 -99.09 -51.09
C ALA A 98 44.04 -98.02 -52.20
N GLY A 99 44.05 -98.45 -53.47
CA GLY A 99 44.07 -97.54 -54.61
C GLY A 99 42.78 -96.71 -54.77
N TRP A 100 41.64 -97.20 -54.26
CA TRP A 100 40.37 -96.44 -54.29
C TRP A 100 40.33 -95.35 -53.23
N ARG A 101 40.84 -95.64 -52.04
CA ARG A 101 40.92 -94.67 -50.93
C ARG A 101 41.83 -93.51 -51.29
N GLU A 102 42.99 -93.79 -51.87
CA GLU A 102 43.91 -92.74 -52.32
C GLU A 102 43.30 -91.91 -53.46
N ARG A 103 42.69 -92.55 -54.46
CA ARG A 103 41.98 -91.84 -55.54
C ARG A 103 40.85 -90.96 -55.00
N THR A 104 40.06 -91.45 -54.06
CA THR A 104 38.99 -90.67 -53.40
C THR A 104 39.57 -89.46 -52.67
N LYS A 105 40.67 -89.63 -51.94
CA LYS A 105 41.35 -88.54 -51.23
C LYS A 105 41.86 -87.45 -52.18
N VAL A 106 42.51 -87.85 -53.28
CA VAL A 106 42.99 -86.93 -54.32
C VAL A 106 41.81 -86.15 -54.92
N VAL A 107 40.75 -86.83 -55.34
CA VAL A 107 39.56 -86.18 -55.94
C VAL A 107 38.91 -85.19 -54.97
N ASN A 108 38.76 -85.54 -53.68
CA ASN A 108 38.19 -84.62 -52.69
C ASN A 108 39.08 -83.39 -52.46
N THR A 109 40.40 -83.58 -52.45
CA THR A 109 41.37 -82.48 -52.32
C THR A 109 41.28 -81.54 -53.52
N ASP A 110 41.28 -82.10 -54.73
CA ASP A 110 41.19 -81.31 -55.96
C ASP A 110 39.83 -80.61 -56.08
N ARG A 111 38.72 -81.25 -55.69
CA ARG A 111 37.41 -80.59 -55.65
C ARG A 111 37.45 -79.33 -54.79
N THR A 112 38.04 -79.43 -53.59
CA THR A 112 38.15 -78.29 -52.66
C THR A 112 39.06 -77.20 -53.22
N ARG A 113 40.18 -77.58 -53.85
CA ARG A 113 41.09 -76.65 -54.52
C ARG A 113 40.39 -75.91 -55.66
N ILE A 114 39.64 -76.62 -56.50
CA ILE A 114 38.91 -76.06 -57.63
C ILE A 114 37.85 -75.06 -57.14
N THR A 115 37.00 -75.45 -56.17
CA THR A 115 35.96 -74.54 -55.67
C THR A 115 36.55 -73.29 -55.05
N SER A 116 37.57 -73.43 -54.21
CA SER A 116 38.21 -72.29 -53.54
C SER A 116 38.90 -71.34 -54.53
N ALA A 117 39.58 -71.90 -55.56
CA ALA A 117 40.22 -71.11 -56.60
C ALA A 117 39.18 -70.33 -57.43
N PHE A 118 38.02 -70.95 -57.73
CA PHE A 118 36.97 -70.30 -58.50
C PHE A 118 36.26 -69.21 -57.69
N ASP A 119 36.02 -69.43 -56.39
CA ASP A 119 35.47 -68.40 -55.51
C ASP A 119 36.40 -67.19 -55.39
N THR A 120 37.71 -67.44 -55.25
CA THR A 120 38.73 -66.37 -55.24
C THR A 120 38.74 -65.60 -56.56
N LEU A 121 38.83 -66.31 -57.70
CA LEU A 121 38.84 -65.68 -59.02
C LEU A 121 37.57 -64.86 -59.28
N LYS A 122 36.40 -65.37 -58.85
CA LYS A 122 35.13 -64.64 -58.94
C LYS A 122 35.17 -63.35 -58.12
N ALA A 123 35.70 -63.39 -56.90
CA ALA A 123 35.83 -62.21 -56.05
C ALA A 123 36.79 -61.18 -56.67
N ASP A 124 37.96 -61.61 -57.13
CA ASP A 124 38.97 -60.74 -57.75
C ASP A 124 38.43 -60.07 -59.02
N ILE A 125 37.75 -60.82 -59.89
CA ILE A 125 37.14 -60.27 -61.12
C ILE A 125 36.03 -59.27 -60.79
N ARG A 126 35.26 -59.50 -59.71
CA ARG A 126 34.18 -58.60 -59.30
C ARG A 126 34.67 -57.37 -58.53
N GLN A 127 35.84 -57.45 -57.90
CA GLN A 127 36.36 -56.43 -57.00
C GLN A 127 36.33 -55.00 -57.60
N PRO A 128 36.77 -54.75 -58.86
CA PRO A 128 36.71 -53.41 -59.43
C PRO A 128 35.29 -52.83 -59.52
N VAL A 129 34.30 -53.67 -59.81
CA VAL A 129 32.88 -53.24 -59.84
C VAL A 129 32.39 -52.94 -58.45
N THR A 130 32.76 -53.76 -57.45
CA THR A 130 32.39 -53.52 -56.04
C THR A 130 33.02 -52.24 -55.49
N GLU A 131 34.27 -51.94 -55.85
CA GLU A 131 34.92 -50.68 -55.48
C GLU A 131 34.25 -49.47 -56.13
N TRP A 132 33.89 -49.58 -57.41
CA TRP A 132 33.14 -48.54 -58.11
C TRP A 132 31.73 -48.33 -57.53
N GLU A 133 30.98 -49.41 -57.27
CA GLU A 133 29.65 -49.36 -56.64
C GLU A 133 29.70 -48.61 -55.30
N ARG A 134 30.71 -48.90 -54.46
CA ARG A 134 30.91 -48.20 -53.18
C ARG A 134 31.27 -46.73 -53.37
N ALA A 135 32.21 -46.43 -54.28
CA ALA A 135 32.63 -45.05 -54.53
C ALA A 135 31.47 -44.21 -55.09
N GLU A 136 30.62 -44.80 -55.93
CA GLU A 136 29.45 -44.16 -56.49
C GLU A 136 28.36 -43.91 -55.43
N GLU A 137 28.17 -44.86 -54.50
CA GLU A 137 27.27 -44.67 -53.36
C GLU A 137 27.78 -43.56 -52.42
N GLU A 138 29.08 -43.55 -52.08
CA GLU A 138 29.71 -42.50 -51.27
C GLU A 138 29.61 -41.12 -51.94
N ARG A 139 29.78 -41.06 -53.28
CA ARG A 139 29.60 -39.83 -54.06
C ARG A 139 28.17 -39.32 -53.92
N LYS A 140 27.17 -40.16 -54.18
CA LYS A 140 25.74 -39.81 -54.08
C LYS A 140 25.36 -39.39 -52.66
N GLN A 141 25.78 -40.15 -51.66
CA GLN A 141 25.53 -39.82 -50.25
C GLN A 141 26.17 -38.48 -49.89
N GLY A 142 27.40 -38.21 -50.36
CA GLY A 142 28.07 -36.92 -50.13
C GLY A 142 27.30 -35.72 -50.71
N HIS A 143 26.59 -35.87 -51.83
CA HIS A 143 25.69 -34.82 -52.34
C HIS A 143 24.43 -34.69 -51.49
N GLN A 144 23.81 -35.81 -51.10
CA GLN A 144 22.62 -35.80 -50.26
C GLN A 144 22.89 -35.18 -48.88
N ASP A 145 24.02 -35.50 -48.25
CA ASP A 145 24.44 -34.94 -46.97
C ASP A 145 24.69 -33.43 -47.08
N ALA A 146 25.34 -32.98 -48.16
CA ALA A 146 25.55 -31.56 -48.41
C ALA A 146 24.22 -30.82 -48.63
N ILE A 147 23.25 -31.41 -49.34
CA ILE A 147 21.90 -30.87 -49.46
C ILE A 147 21.18 -30.79 -48.11
N ALA A 148 21.30 -31.84 -47.29
CA ALA A 148 20.73 -31.86 -45.94
C ALA A 148 21.35 -30.76 -45.06
N ALA A 149 22.66 -30.51 -45.19
CA ALA A 149 23.36 -29.44 -44.47
C ALA A 149 22.83 -28.05 -44.86
N ILE A 150 22.46 -27.82 -46.13
CA ILE A 150 21.82 -26.57 -46.56
C ILE A 150 20.49 -26.38 -45.81
N TYR A 151 19.61 -27.39 -45.83
CA TYR A 151 18.35 -27.31 -45.10
C TYR A 151 18.52 -27.11 -43.59
N ALA A 152 19.58 -27.68 -43.00
CA ALA A 152 19.89 -27.53 -41.58
C ALA A 152 20.23 -26.08 -41.19
N LEU A 153 20.77 -25.25 -42.10
CA LEU A 153 21.00 -23.83 -41.84
C LEU A 153 19.72 -23.08 -41.48
N GLY A 154 18.59 -23.49 -42.07
CA GLY A 154 17.26 -22.95 -41.79
C GLY A 154 16.62 -23.47 -40.49
N GLN A 155 17.31 -24.29 -39.69
CA GLN A 155 16.82 -24.86 -38.44
C GLN A 155 17.54 -24.23 -37.25
N PHE A 156 16.80 -23.77 -36.25
CA PHE A 156 17.35 -23.15 -35.04
C PHE A 156 16.85 -23.90 -33.81
N ASP A 157 17.72 -24.08 -32.81
CA ASP A 157 17.36 -24.74 -31.55
C ASP A 157 16.41 -23.87 -30.70
N MET A 158 16.59 -22.55 -30.81
CA MET A 158 15.77 -21.56 -30.12
C MET A 158 14.55 -21.18 -30.97
N ALA A 159 13.39 -21.03 -30.33
CA ALA A 159 12.15 -20.65 -30.99
C ALA A 159 12.19 -19.23 -31.60
N GLU A 160 12.94 -18.32 -30.97
CA GLU A 160 13.16 -16.95 -31.46
C GLU A 160 14.66 -16.69 -31.62
N PRO A 161 15.28 -17.08 -32.75
CA PRO A 161 16.66 -16.73 -33.04
C PRO A 161 16.81 -15.21 -33.22
N THR A 162 17.99 -14.69 -32.88
CA THR A 162 18.30 -13.26 -32.97
C THR A 162 18.48 -12.81 -34.43
N THR A 163 18.25 -11.53 -34.72
CA THR A 163 18.48 -10.93 -36.04
C THR A 163 19.88 -11.23 -36.57
N ALA A 164 20.90 -11.13 -35.71
CA ALA A 164 22.30 -11.37 -36.07
C ALA A 164 22.59 -12.85 -36.41
N GLU A 165 22.04 -13.80 -35.64
CA GLU A 165 22.21 -15.23 -35.91
C GLU A 165 21.59 -15.65 -37.24
N ILE A 166 20.39 -15.13 -37.54
CA ILE A 166 19.72 -15.42 -38.82
C ILE A 166 20.51 -14.80 -39.97
N ALA A 167 20.91 -13.53 -39.84
CA ALA A 167 21.67 -12.81 -40.85
C ALA A 167 23.01 -13.50 -41.17
N ALA A 168 23.68 -14.08 -40.16
CA ALA A 168 24.93 -14.80 -40.35
C ALA A 168 24.79 -16.09 -41.17
N ARG A 169 23.60 -16.70 -41.20
CA ARG A 169 23.34 -17.96 -41.93
C ARG A 169 22.85 -17.74 -43.37
N ILE A 170 22.27 -16.58 -43.69
CA ILE A 170 21.86 -16.24 -45.06
C ILE A 170 23.00 -16.41 -46.07
N PRO A 171 24.19 -15.81 -45.90
CA PRO A 171 25.27 -15.97 -46.86
C PRO A 171 25.79 -17.41 -46.93
N GLN A 172 25.72 -18.19 -45.84
CA GLN A 172 26.07 -19.61 -45.85
C GLN A 172 25.07 -20.44 -46.67
N ALA A 173 23.78 -20.11 -46.58
CA ALA A 173 22.74 -20.75 -47.37
C ALA A 173 22.75 -20.28 -48.83
N GLU A 174 23.24 -19.08 -49.12
CA GLU A 174 23.45 -18.59 -50.48
C GLU A 174 24.69 -19.21 -51.13
N ASP A 175 25.72 -19.48 -50.33
CA ASP A 175 26.97 -20.14 -50.72
C ASP A 175 26.80 -21.67 -50.81
N VAL A 176 25.87 -22.09 -51.65
CA VAL A 176 25.79 -23.49 -52.12
C VAL A 176 26.88 -23.79 -53.17
N GLY A 177 27.60 -22.74 -53.56
CA GLY A 177 28.97 -22.79 -54.01
C GLY A 177 29.19 -23.33 -55.42
N THR A 178 30.45 -23.20 -55.84
CA THR A 178 31.05 -23.70 -57.09
C THR A 178 31.26 -25.22 -57.12
N ARG A 179 30.60 -25.96 -56.22
CA ARG A 179 30.67 -27.42 -56.16
C ARG A 179 30.03 -27.99 -57.43
N ASP A 180 30.64 -29.01 -58.03
CA ASP A 180 29.98 -29.78 -59.07
C ASP A 180 28.92 -30.66 -58.41
N TRP A 181 27.65 -30.37 -58.69
CA TRP A 181 26.52 -31.09 -58.11
C TRP A 181 26.03 -32.24 -58.98
N GLU A 182 26.57 -32.38 -60.20
CA GLU A 182 26.20 -33.43 -61.14
C GLU A 182 24.66 -33.58 -61.25
N GLU A 183 24.11 -34.78 -61.05
CA GLU A 183 22.66 -35.03 -61.12
C GLU A 183 21.86 -34.40 -59.95
N PHE A 184 22.53 -33.89 -58.91
CA PHE A 184 21.93 -33.25 -57.74
C PHE A 184 21.86 -31.72 -57.85
N ALA A 185 22.23 -31.14 -59.00
CA ALA A 185 22.22 -29.70 -59.21
C ALA A 185 20.84 -29.06 -58.96
N GLU A 186 19.77 -29.65 -59.49
CA GLU A 186 18.40 -29.16 -59.28
C GLU A 186 17.95 -29.29 -57.80
N PRO A 187 18.08 -30.46 -57.15
CA PRO A 187 17.84 -30.58 -55.70
C PRO A 187 18.62 -29.59 -54.84
N ALA A 188 19.90 -29.36 -55.14
CA ALA A 188 20.74 -28.42 -54.41
C ALA A 188 20.28 -26.96 -54.62
N ALA A 189 19.95 -26.58 -55.86
CA ALA A 189 19.40 -25.27 -56.17
C ALA A 189 18.05 -25.03 -55.48
N LYS A 190 17.21 -26.07 -55.38
CA LYS A 190 15.96 -26.01 -54.62
C LYS A 190 16.22 -25.85 -53.11
N ALA A 191 17.12 -26.66 -52.54
CA ALA A 191 17.47 -26.57 -51.13
C ALA A 191 18.02 -25.19 -50.77
N ARG A 192 18.85 -24.61 -51.64
CA ARG A 192 19.30 -23.21 -51.56
C ARG A 192 18.14 -22.26 -51.47
N ALA A 193 17.26 -22.27 -52.49
CA ALA A 193 16.16 -21.33 -52.60
C ALA A 193 15.23 -21.41 -51.38
N ASP A 194 14.76 -22.62 -51.05
CA ASP A 194 13.85 -22.85 -49.93
C ASP A 194 14.47 -22.38 -48.58
N THR A 195 15.77 -22.64 -48.38
CA THR A 195 16.48 -22.25 -47.15
C THR A 195 16.67 -20.75 -47.07
N VAL A 196 17.10 -20.10 -48.17
CA VAL A 196 17.28 -18.66 -48.23
C VAL A 196 15.95 -17.95 -48.01
N ASP A 197 14.88 -18.36 -48.69
CA ASP A 197 13.53 -17.78 -48.52
C ASP A 197 13.07 -17.89 -47.07
N LYS A 198 13.27 -19.07 -46.44
CA LYS A 198 12.95 -19.27 -45.02
C LYS A 198 13.76 -18.33 -44.12
N LEU A 199 15.07 -18.23 -44.33
CA LEU A 199 15.94 -17.37 -43.52
C LEU A 199 15.61 -15.89 -43.70
N GLN A 200 15.28 -15.45 -44.92
CA GLN A 200 14.86 -14.07 -45.21
C GLN A 200 13.53 -13.74 -44.54
N ALA A 201 12.56 -14.66 -44.56
CA ALA A 201 11.29 -14.50 -43.85
C ALA A 201 11.50 -14.40 -42.33
N LEU A 202 12.33 -15.29 -41.76
CA LEU A 202 12.70 -15.25 -40.35
C LEU A 202 13.42 -13.95 -39.96
N HIS A 203 14.37 -13.50 -40.80
CA HIS A 203 15.12 -12.26 -40.58
C HIS A 203 14.19 -11.05 -40.59
N THR A 204 13.29 -10.96 -41.57
CA THR A 204 12.30 -9.89 -41.65
C THR A 204 11.43 -9.86 -40.40
N ALA A 205 10.94 -11.02 -39.95
CA ALA A 205 10.13 -11.11 -38.73
C ALA A 205 10.94 -10.71 -37.48
N ALA A 206 12.22 -11.10 -37.38
CA ALA A 206 13.09 -10.73 -36.27
C ALA A 206 13.35 -9.21 -36.20
N VAL A 207 13.64 -8.59 -37.35
CA VAL A 207 13.81 -7.13 -37.47
C VAL A 207 12.54 -6.40 -37.04
N GLN A 208 11.36 -6.85 -37.47
CA GLN A 208 10.09 -6.23 -37.07
C GLN A 208 9.86 -6.36 -35.56
N ARG A 209 10.06 -7.56 -34.98
CA ARG A 209 9.95 -7.74 -33.52
C ARG A 209 10.90 -6.84 -32.74
N GLU A 210 12.13 -6.68 -33.21
CA GLU A 210 13.12 -5.80 -32.58
C GLU A 210 12.71 -4.33 -32.66
N ALA A 211 12.22 -3.88 -33.82
CA ALA A 211 11.69 -2.54 -34.02
C ALA A 211 10.46 -2.27 -33.13
N GLU A 212 9.50 -3.20 -33.06
CA GLU A 212 8.33 -3.13 -32.18
C GLU A 212 8.72 -3.05 -30.70
N ARG A 213 9.69 -3.87 -30.26
CA ARG A 213 10.23 -3.83 -28.89
C ARG A 213 10.88 -2.48 -28.59
N ALA A 214 11.65 -1.93 -29.53
CA ALA A 214 12.29 -0.63 -29.40
C ALA A 214 11.26 0.52 -29.36
N GLU A 215 10.25 0.49 -30.22
CA GLU A 215 9.16 1.48 -30.23
C GLU A 215 8.35 1.42 -28.93
N LEU A 216 7.98 0.23 -28.46
CA LEU A 216 7.29 0.04 -27.20
C LEU A 216 8.11 0.57 -26.01
N ALA A 217 9.43 0.37 -26.01
CA ALA A 217 10.32 0.94 -25.00
C ALA A 217 10.34 2.47 -25.05
N ARG A 218 10.38 3.08 -26.24
CA ARG A 218 10.30 4.55 -26.40
C ARG A 218 8.96 5.10 -25.91
N LEU A 219 7.85 4.47 -26.27
CA LEU A 219 6.51 4.87 -25.84
C LEU A 219 6.36 4.78 -24.32
N ARG A 220 6.89 3.72 -23.69
CA ARG A 220 6.91 3.59 -22.22
C ARG A 220 7.75 4.67 -21.56
N ALA A 221 8.93 4.96 -22.10
CA ALA A 221 9.80 6.02 -21.58
C ALA A 221 9.19 7.42 -21.73
N GLU A 222 8.51 7.70 -22.85
CA GLU A 222 7.77 8.94 -23.05
C GLU A 222 6.56 9.05 -22.11
N ALA A 223 5.79 7.98 -21.95
CA ALA A 223 4.64 7.96 -21.03
C ALA A 223 5.08 8.21 -19.58
N GLU A 224 6.17 7.57 -19.13
CA GLU A 224 6.71 7.81 -17.79
C GLU A 224 7.23 9.24 -17.63
N ARG A 225 7.91 9.78 -18.65
CA ARG A 225 8.34 11.20 -18.63
C ARG A 225 7.16 12.15 -18.47
N ARG A 226 6.08 11.96 -19.26
CA ARG A 226 4.86 12.76 -19.15
C ARG A 226 4.23 12.65 -17.77
N ARG A 227 4.14 11.44 -17.22
CA ARG A 227 3.63 11.22 -15.86
C ARG A 227 4.45 11.98 -14.82
N LEU A 228 5.78 11.91 -14.89
CA LEU A 228 6.65 12.65 -13.97
C LEU A 228 6.51 14.17 -14.14
N GLU A 229 6.37 14.67 -15.37
CA GLU A 229 6.11 16.08 -15.65
C GLU A 229 4.76 16.54 -15.08
N ASP A 230 3.69 15.75 -15.25
CA ASP A 230 2.37 16.03 -14.71
C ASP A 230 2.36 15.98 -13.17
N GLU A 231 3.03 15.00 -12.57
CA GLU A 231 3.22 14.92 -11.11
C GLU A 231 4.01 16.13 -10.58
N ALA A 232 5.05 16.57 -11.29
CA ALA A 232 5.81 17.76 -10.93
C ALA A 232 4.97 19.05 -11.05
N ARG A 233 4.17 19.17 -12.11
CA ARG A 233 3.23 20.30 -12.28
C ARG A 233 2.18 20.33 -11.18
N ALA A 234 1.56 19.19 -10.87
CA ALA A 234 0.57 19.09 -9.80
C ALA A 234 1.16 19.45 -8.42
N ARG A 235 2.40 19.01 -8.14
CA ARG A 235 3.12 19.41 -6.93
C ARG A 235 3.40 20.91 -6.90
N ALA A 236 3.92 21.48 -7.99
CA ALA A 236 4.20 22.91 -8.09
C ALA A 236 2.92 23.76 -7.93
N GLU A 237 1.79 23.32 -8.51
CA GLU A 237 0.50 23.97 -8.35
C GLU A 237 -0.02 23.87 -6.90
N ALA A 238 0.10 22.70 -6.27
CA ALA A 238 -0.26 22.51 -4.87
C ALA A 238 0.59 23.40 -3.93
N ASP A 239 1.90 23.46 -4.17
CA ASP A 239 2.84 24.30 -3.41
C ASP A 239 2.53 25.80 -3.62
N ALA A 240 2.25 26.22 -4.85
CA ALA A 240 1.85 27.60 -5.15
C ALA A 240 0.53 27.98 -4.48
N LYS A 241 -0.47 27.08 -4.50
CA LYS A 241 -1.74 27.28 -3.82
C LYS A 241 -1.55 27.37 -2.31
N ALA A 242 -0.77 26.46 -1.72
CA ALA A 242 -0.46 26.48 -0.29
C ALA A 242 0.29 27.77 0.11
N ALA A 243 1.23 28.25 -0.70
CA ALA A 243 1.93 29.51 -0.48
C ALA A 243 0.97 30.71 -0.54
N LYS A 244 0.07 30.74 -1.53
CA LYS A 244 -0.96 31.79 -1.64
C LYS A 244 -1.90 31.80 -0.44
N GLU A 245 -2.41 30.64 -0.02
CA GLU A 245 -3.27 30.54 1.16
C GLU A 245 -2.58 30.98 2.46
N ARG A 246 -1.28 30.67 2.60
CA ARG A 246 -0.46 31.17 3.74
C ARG A 246 -0.33 32.69 3.70
N ALA A 247 0.02 33.26 2.55
CA ALA A 247 0.14 34.70 2.37
C ALA A 247 -1.20 35.43 2.64
N GLU A 248 -2.32 34.89 2.16
CA GLU A 248 -3.66 35.45 2.43
C GLU A 248 -4.04 35.37 3.91
N ARG A 249 -3.73 34.27 4.59
CA ARG A 249 -3.94 34.13 6.04
C ARG A 249 -3.09 35.11 6.82
N GLU A 250 -1.80 35.25 6.48
CA GLU A 250 -0.90 36.19 7.13
C GLU A 250 -1.35 37.64 6.90
N ALA A 251 -1.76 37.99 5.68
CA ALA A 251 -2.31 39.30 5.36
C ALA A 251 -3.61 39.58 6.15
N ARG A 252 -4.51 38.60 6.25
CA ARG A 252 -5.73 38.72 7.05
C ARG A 252 -5.43 38.89 8.54
N ILE A 253 -4.50 38.10 9.10
CA ILE A 253 -4.07 38.24 10.50
C ILE A 253 -3.46 39.62 10.74
N ALA A 254 -2.61 40.10 9.83
CA ALA A 254 -2.02 41.43 9.91
C ALA A 254 -3.08 42.53 9.83
N GLN A 255 -4.08 42.40 8.95
CA GLN A 255 -5.19 43.33 8.83
C GLN A 255 -6.08 43.33 10.08
N GLU A 256 -6.47 42.16 10.59
CA GLU A 256 -7.25 42.03 11.83
C GLU A 256 -6.49 42.62 13.04
N ALA A 257 -5.17 42.40 13.12
CA ALA A 257 -4.33 42.99 14.16
C ALA A 257 -4.24 44.52 14.03
N ALA A 258 -4.07 45.05 12.82
CA ALA A 258 -4.04 46.49 12.56
C ALA A 258 -5.39 47.15 12.87
N GLU A 259 -6.50 46.52 12.48
CA GLU A 259 -7.85 47.01 12.76
C GLU A 259 -8.14 46.99 14.26
N ARG A 260 -7.76 45.92 14.97
CA ARG A 260 -7.87 45.85 16.43
C ARG A 260 -7.06 46.96 17.10
N ALA A 261 -5.81 47.15 16.70
CA ALA A 261 -4.96 48.21 17.23
C ALA A 261 -5.56 49.61 16.96
N ALA A 262 -6.13 49.84 15.77
CA ALA A 262 -6.79 51.09 15.45
C ALA A 262 -8.06 51.32 16.29
N ARG A 263 -8.89 50.28 16.48
CA ARG A 263 -10.10 50.33 17.33
C ARG A 263 -9.73 50.59 18.80
N GLU A 264 -8.70 49.92 19.31
CA GLU A 264 -8.22 50.13 20.69
C GLU A 264 -7.65 51.54 20.87
N ALA A 265 -6.88 52.05 19.89
CA ALA A 265 -6.38 53.41 19.91
C ALA A 265 -7.51 54.45 19.84
N ALA A 266 -8.52 54.24 19.00
CA ALA A 266 -9.69 55.09 18.89
C ALA A 266 -10.53 55.09 20.18
N ALA A 267 -10.78 53.91 20.76
CA ALA A 267 -11.49 53.77 22.03
C ALA A 267 -10.73 54.45 23.18
N LYS A 268 -9.40 54.34 23.21
CA LYS A 268 -8.57 55.03 24.21
C LYS A 268 -8.62 56.55 24.02
N ALA A 269 -8.52 57.03 22.78
CA ALA A 269 -8.61 58.46 22.48
C ALA A 269 -9.99 59.04 22.83
N GLU A 270 -11.07 58.30 22.55
CA GLU A 270 -12.43 58.68 22.94
C GLU A 270 -12.60 58.69 24.46
N ALA A 271 -12.10 57.68 25.17
CA ALA A 271 -12.12 57.64 26.63
C ALA A 271 -11.33 58.81 27.24
N GLU A 272 -10.16 59.15 26.70
CA GLU A 272 -9.38 60.32 27.13
C GLU A 272 -10.11 61.63 26.86
N ARG A 273 -10.77 61.78 25.69
CA ARG A 273 -11.60 62.95 25.39
C ARG A 273 -12.77 63.08 26.37
N LEU A 274 -13.50 61.99 26.63
CA LEU A 274 -14.64 62.00 27.54
C LEU A 274 -14.18 62.30 28.98
N ALA A 275 -13.02 61.79 29.39
CA ALA A 275 -12.42 62.08 30.68
C ALA A 275 -11.98 63.55 30.79
N ALA A 276 -11.40 64.12 29.73
CA ALA A 276 -11.04 65.54 29.67
C ALA A 276 -12.28 66.44 29.71
N GLU A 277 -13.35 66.08 29.00
CA GLU A 277 -14.62 66.80 29.01
C GLU A 277 -15.28 66.75 30.40
N ARG A 278 -15.30 65.59 31.06
CA ARG A 278 -15.78 65.47 32.44
C ARG A 278 -14.97 66.30 33.42
N ARG A 279 -13.63 66.36 33.28
CA ARG A 279 -12.77 67.21 34.11
C ARG A 279 -13.07 68.69 33.87
N ALA A 280 -13.20 69.11 32.62
CA ALA A 280 -13.53 70.49 32.26
C ALA A 280 -14.95 70.89 32.74
N ALA A 281 -15.92 69.97 32.68
CA ALA A 281 -17.26 70.18 33.22
C ALA A 281 -17.24 70.31 34.76
N ALA A 282 -16.53 69.42 35.45
CA ALA A 282 -16.37 69.47 36.91
C ALA A 282 -15.63 70.75 37.36
N GLU A 283 -14.64 71.21 36.60
CA GLU A 283 -13.94 72.47 36.89
C GLU A 283 -14.85 73.69 36.69
N ARG A 284 -15.66 73.71 35.63
CA ARG A 284 -16.67 74.77 35.42
C ARG A 284 -17.72 74.78 36.51
N GLU A 285 -18.21 73.61 36.91
CA GLU A 285 -19.17 73.47 38.00
C GLU A 285 -18.57 73.97 39.33
N ALA A 286 -17.32 73.61 39.64
CA ALA A 286 -16.61 74.11 40.81
C ALA A 286 -16.42 75.64 40.78
N ILE A 287 -16.09 76.23 39.62
CA ILE A 287 -15.98 77.69 39.46
C ILE A 287 -17.36 78.36 39.63
N GLU A 288 -18.42 77.79 39.08
CA GLU A 288 -19.78 78.31 39.22
C GLU A 288 -20.26 78.23 40.67
N GLN A 289 -19.94 77.14 41.36
CA GLN A 289 -20.26 76.94 42.76
C GLN A 289 -19.50 77.92 43.66
N GLN A 290 -18.20 78.15 43.40
CA GLN A 290 -17.44 79.21 44.07
C GLN A 290 -17.99 80.61 43.82
N LYS A 291 -18.46 80.90 42.60
CA LYS A 291 -19.13 82.18 42.30
C LYS A 291 -20.43 82.34 43.08
N ARG A 292 -21.26 81.30 43.12
CA ARG A 292 -22.52 81.30 43.90
C ARG A 292 -22.25 81.47 45.40
N GLU A 293 -21.25 80.77 45.93
CA GLU A 293 -20.84 80.93 47.33
C GLU A 293 -20.31 82.34 47.63
N ALA A 294 -19.53 82.92 46.71
CA ALA A 294 -19.05 84.31 46.84
C ALA A 294 -20.19 85.33 46.74
N GLU A 295 -21.16 85.13 45.83
CA GLU A 295 -22.36 85.97 45.71
C GLU A 295 -23.27 85.85 46.92
N GLU A 296 -23.48 84.64 47.46
CA GLU A 296 -24.22 84.45 48.71
C GLU A 296 -23.51 85.08 49.90
N ALA A 297 -22.18 84.97 49.99
CA ALA A 297 -21.41 85.62 51.04
C ALA A 297 -21.49 87.16 50.93
N ALA A 298 -21.42 87.71 49.71
CA ALA A 298 -21.62 89.13 49.45
C ALA A 298 -23.04 89.59 49.80
N ALA A 299 -24.07 88.82 49.42
CA ALA A 299 -25.46 89.10 49.75
C ALA A 299 -25.73 89.05 51.26
N ARG A 300 -25.13 88.09 51.99
CA ARG A 300 -25.19 88.02 53.46
C ARG A 300 -24.48 89.21 54.11
N ALA A 301 -23.33 89.63 53.57
CA ALA A 301 -22.62 90.81 54.06
C ALA A 301 -23.40 92.11 53.80
N GLU A 302 -24.07 92.24 52.65
CA GLU A 302 -24.93 93.37 52.32
C GLU A 302 -26.22 93.38 53.15
N ALA A 303 -26.84 92.22 53.36
CA ALA A 303 -27.99 92.07 54.26
C ALA A 303 -27.62 92.42 55.72
N ALA A 304 -26.46 91.99 56.21
CA ALA A 304 -25.96 92.35 57.53
C ALA A 304 -25.68 93.86 57.67
N ARG A 305 -25.14 94.51 56.62
CA ARG A 305 -24.98 95.97 56.58
C ARG A 305 -26.32 96.70 56.59
N ARG A 306 -27.28 96.27 55.77
CA ARG A 306 -28.64 96.83 55.73
C ARG A 306 -29.38 96.63 57.04
N GLU A 307 -29.26 95.46 57.68
CA GLU A 307 -29.83 95.25 59.01
C GLU A 307 -29.17 96.12 60.08
N ALA A 308 -27.86 96.33 60.04
CA ALA A 308 -27.17 97.24 60.95
C ALA A 308 -27.59 98.71 60.72
N GLU A 309 -27.80 99.10 59.46
CA GLU A 309 -28.29 100.42 59.07
C GLU A 309 -29.75 100.63 59.50
N VAL A 310 -30.63 99.65 59.29
CA VAL A 310 -32.02 99.68 59.78
C VAL A 310 -32.07 99.69 61.31
N ARG A 311 -31.17 98.98 62.00
CA ARG A 311 -31.09 99.01 63.48
C ARG A 311 -30.64 100.38 63.98
N ALA A 312 -29.62 100.98 63.36
CA ALA A 312 -29.14 102.32 63.68
C ALA A 312 -30.19 103.41 63.36
N GLU A 313 -30.92 103.27 62.26
CA GLU A 313 -32.02 104.16 61.88
C GLU A 313 -33.21 104.03 62.86
N ARG A 314 -33.55 102.81 63.27
CA ARG A 314 -34.61 102.55 64.26
C ARG A 314 -34.23 103.07 65.65
N GLU A 315 -32.98 102.94 66.07
CA GLU A 315 -32.48 103.56 67.31
C GLU A 315 -32.49 105.09 67.25
N ARG A 316 -32.14 105.71 66.10
CA ARG A 316 -32.29 107.15 65.89
C ARG A 316 -33.75 107.61 65.91
N GLN A 317 -34.65 106.86 65.29
CA GLN A 317 -36.08 107.17 65.26
C GLN A 317 -36.75 106.97 66.62
N GLU A 318 -36.34 105.97 67.41
CA GLU A 318 -36.82 105.79 68.78
C GLU A 318 -36.24 106.83 69.75
N ALA A 319 -35.01 107.32 69.54
CA ALA A 319 -34.45 108.44 70.28
C ALA A 319 -35.13 109.77 69.92
N ALA A 320 -35.43 110.00 68.64
CA ALA A 320 -36.20 111.16 68.17
C ALA A 320 -37.66 111.11 68.66
N ALA A 321 -38.32 109.95 68.64
CA ALA A 321 -39.68 109.78 69.14
C ALA A 321 -39.77 109.93 70.68
N ARG A 322 -38.74 109.54 71.43
CA ARG A 322 -38.65 109.82 72.88
C ARG A 322 -38.46 111.31 73.16
N ALA A 323 -37.57 111.98 72.43
CA ALA A 323 -37.36 113.42 72.57
C ALA A 323 -38.58 114.27 72.13
N GLU A 324 -39.37 113.80 71.16
CA GLU A 324 -40.61 114.45 70.73
C GLU A 324 -41.75 114.23 71.73
N ARG A 325 -41.88 113.02 72.31
CA ARG A 325 -42.85 112.73 73.38
C ARG A 325 -42.55 113.54 74.66
N GLU A 326 -41.29 113.66 75.05
CA GLU A 326 -40.90 114.49 76.20
C GLU A 326 -41.15 115.99 75.96
N ARG A 327 -40.96 116.50 74.72
CA ARG A 327 -41.32 117.88 74.35
C ARG A 327 -42.82 118.11 74.33
N GLN A 328 -43.61 117.16 73.83
CA GLN A 328 -45.07 117.26 73.77
C GLN A 328 -45.71 117.14 75.16
N GLU A 329 -45.19 116.28 76.04
CA GLU A 329 -45.62 116.23 77.45
C GLU A 329 -45.24 117.50 78.23
N ALA A 330 -44.09 118.12 77.95
CA ALA A 330 -43.71 119.40 78.56
C ALA A 330 -44.58 120.59 78.10
N ILE A 331 -45.04 120.59 76.85
CA ILE A 331 -45.92 121.65 76.30
C ILE A 331 -47.38 121.48 76.77
N GLU A 332 -47.86 120.25 76.93
CA GLU A 332 -49.20 119.98 77.48
C GLU A 332 -49.27 120.16 79.02
N ALA A 333 -48.18 119.88 79.74
CA ALA A 333 -48.09 120.15 81.18
C ALA A 333 -48.11 121.65 81.52
N GLU A 334 -47.44 122.50 80.73
CA GLU A 334 -47.44 123.95 80.94
C GLU A 334 -48.81 124.58 80.57
N ARG A 335 -49.49 124.08 79.53
CA ARG A 335 -50.86 124.50 79.17
C ARG A 335 -51.93 124.05 80.18
N ARG A 336 -51.77 122.87 80.79
CA ARG A 336 -52.66 122.41 81.88
C ARG A 336 -52.44 123.18 83.18
N ARG A 337 -51.22 123.63 83.49
CA ARG A 337 -50.94 124.44 84.69
C ARG A 337 -51.60 125.83 84.61
N VAL A 338 -51.50 126.51 83.48
CA VAL A 338 -52.08 127.85 83.26
C VAL A 338 -53.62 127.81 83.21
N ALA A 339 -54.21 126.78 82.59
CA ALA A 339 -55.68 126.62 82.54
C ALA A 339 -56.30 126.20 83.89
N ALA A 340 -55.58 125.44 84.73
CA ALA A 340 -56.04 125.03 86.05
C ALA A 340 -55.96 126.16 87.10
N GLU A 341 -55.00 127.08 86.96
CA GLU A 341 -54.79 128.20 87.89
C GLU A 341 -55.83 129.34 87.69
N GLU A 342 -56.22 129.63 86.45
CA GLU A 342 -57.32 130.59 86.15
C GLU A 342 -58.71 130.04 86.48
N ALA A 343 -58.94 128.74 86.33
CA ALA A 343 -60.20 128.09 86.67
C ALA A 343 -60.41 127.98 88.20
N ALA A 344 -59.33 127.77 88.97
CA ALA A 344 -59.37 127.72 90.43
C ALA A 344 -59.66 129.10 91.07
N ARG A 345 -59.09 130.21 90.55
CA ARG A 345 -59.36 131.57 91.07
C ARG A 345 -60.80 132.03 90.85
N LYS A 346 -61.42 131.71 89.71
CA LYS A 346 -62.82 132.10 89.41
C LYS A 346 -63.85 131.31 90.21
N ALA A 347 -63.59 130.03 90.49
CA ALA A 347 -64.51 129.18 91.25
C ALA A 347 -64.52 129.49 92.78
N GLU A 348 -63.42 130.03 93.33
CA GLU A 348 -63.32 130.36 94.76
C GLU A 348 -63.95 131.73 95.12
N GLU A 349 -63.94 132.71 94.21
CA GLU A 349 -64.59 134.00 94.40
C GLU A 349 -66.13 133.91 94.39
N GLU A 350 -66.71 133.02 93.58
CA GLU A 350 -68.17 132.84 93.50
C GLU A 350 -68.77 132.11 94.73
N ARG A 351 -68.04 131.15 95.33
CA ARG A 351 -68.51 130.43 96.53
C ARG A 351 -68.51 131.32 97.78
N ARG A 352 -67.58 132.27 97.91
CA ARG A 352 -67.54 133.21 99.05
C ARG A 352 -68.62 134.31 98.97
N ALA A 353 -69.09 134.66 97.77
CA ALA A 353 -70.13 135.68 97.57
C ALA A 353 -71.56 135.17 97.84
N ALA A 354 -71.84 133.89 97.56
CA ALA A 354 -73.16 133.28 97.79
C ALA A 354 -73.47 133.05 99.29
N ASP A 355 -72.48 132.64 100.08
CA ASP A 355 -72.67 132.26 101.48
C ASP A 355 -72.89 133.47 102.43
N LYS A 356 -72.35 134.64 102.06
CA LYS A 356 -72.55 135.90 102.82
C LYS A 356 -73.96 136.48 102.64
N ARG A 357 -74.58 136.29 101.46
CA ARG A 357 -75.94 136.77 101.15
C ARG A 357 -77.02 135.93 101.84
N HIS A 358 -76.79 134.62 102.00
CA HIS A 358 -77.75 133.71 102.64
C HIS A 358 -77.87 133.97 104.15
N ARG A 359 -76.74 134.04 104.88
CA ARG A 359 -76.73 134.28 106.34
C ARG A 359 -77.30 135.64 106.74
N GLY A 360 -77.01 136.69 105.96
CA GLY A 360 -77.53 138.04 106.23
C GLY A 360 -79.04 138.20 106.00
N ARG A 361 -79.68 137.28 105.27
CA ARG A 361 -81.14 137.26 105.06
C ARG A 361 -81.87 136.65 106.25
N ILE A 362 -81.36 135.53 106.77
CA ILE A 362 -81.94 134.81 107.91
C ILE A 362 -81.86 135.65 109.18
N ASN A 363 -80.71 136.24 109.48
CA ASN A 363 -80.54 137.06 110.69
C ASN A 363 -81.45 138.31 110.69
N ARG A 364 -81.72 138.90 109.52
CA ARG A 364 -82.65 140.03 109.41
C ARG A 364 -84.10 139.61 109.62
N ALA A 365 -84.50 138.42 109.18
CA ALA A 365 -85.85 137.90 109.39
C ALA A 365 -86.11 137.62 110.88
N VAL A 366 -85.13 137.03 111.59
CA VAL A 366 -85.23 136.78 113.04
C VAL A 366 -85.27 138.10 113.84
N LEU A 367 -84.48 139.10 113.43
CA LEU A 367 -84.49 140.44 114.04
C LEU A 367 -85.87 141.10 113.95
N GLN A 368 -86.50 141.05 112.77
CA GLN A 368 -87.83 141.65 112.56
C GLN A 368 -88.92 140.93 113.36
N ALA A 369 -88.84 139.61 113.48
CA ALA A 369 -89.78 138.84 114.32
C ALA A 369 -89.67 139.20 115.82
N LEU A 370 -88.46 139.44 116.32
CA LEU A 370 -88.23 139.84 117.71
C LEU A 370 -88.77 141.24 118.05
N LEU A 371 -88.73 142.16 117.09
CA LEU A 371 -89.26 143.52 117.24
C LEU A 371 -90.79 143.60 117.25
N GLY A 372 -91.48 142.60 116.67
CA GLY A 372 -92.94 142.56 116.57
C GLY A 372 -93.66 141.96 117.78
N LEU A 373 -92.93 141.43 118.78
CA LEU A 373 -93.53 140.82 119.96
C LEU A 373 -94.02 141.90 120.96
N PRO A 374 -95.16 141.72 121.67
CA PRO A 374 -95.75 142.74 122.55
C PRO A 374 -94.99 143.01 123.86
N ILE A 375 -93.69 142.70 123.89
CA ILE A 375 -92.83 142.66 125.10
C ILE A 375 -91.93 143.90 125.22
N GLY A 376 -92.05 144.90 124.33
CA GLY A 376 -91.33 146.17 124.46
C GLY A 376 -89.79 146.09 124.32
N LEU A 377 -89.28 145.20 123.47
CA LEU A 377 -87.83 145.07 123.19
C LEU A 377 -87.33 146.19 122.26
N THR A 378 -86.18 146.81 122.61
CA THR A 378 -85.50 147.79 121.75
C THR A 378 -84.67 147.11 120.65
N GLU A 379 -84.42 147.80 119.54
CA GLU A 379 -83.68 147.25 118.39
C GLU A 379 -82.29 146.73 118.75
N ASP A 380 -81.58 147.40 119.65
CA ASP A 380 -80.27 146.96 120.10
C ASP A 380 -80.33 145.71 120.98
N GLN A 381 -81.39 145.57 121.79
CA GLN A 381 -81.63 144.34 122.56
C GLN A 381 -82.00 143.17 121.64
N ALA A 382 -82.80 143.40 120.59
CA ALA A 382 -83.13 142.40 119.58
C ALA A 382 -81.90 141.96 118.75
N LYS A 383 -81.01 142.89 118.36
CA LYS A 383 -79.73 142.57 117.68
C LYS A 383 -78.85 141.69 118.55
N THR A 384 -78.76 142.02 119.83
CA THR A 384 -77.95 141.26 120.80
C THR A 384 -78.45 139.83 120.95
N ILE A 385 -79.78 139.61 120.96
CA ILE A 385 -80.39 138.28 121.00
C ILE A 385 -80.12 137.49 119.72
N VAL A 386 -80.28 138.11 118.53
CA VAL A 386 -79.96 137.47 117.23
C VAL A 386 -78.48 137.08 117.16
N GLU A 387 -77.60 137.93 117.68
CA GLU A 387 -76.15 137.70 117.69
C GLU A 387 -75.73 136.59 118.65
N ALA A 388 -76.35 136.51 119.83
CA ALA A 388 -76.14 135.43 120.79
C ALA A 388 -76.63 134.06 120.26
N ILE A 389 -77.73 134.05 119.49
CA ILE A 389 -78.24 132.84 118.81
C ILE A 389 -77.32 132.44 117.64
N ALA A 390 -76.87 133.38 116.81
CA ALA A 390 -75.97 133.10 115.68
C ALA A 390 -74.58 132.60 116.11
N ARG A 391 -74.17 132.88 117.35
CA ARG A 391 -72.92 132.41 117.96
C ARG A 391 -73.09 131.16 118.84
N SER A 392 -74.29 130.58 118.90
CA SER A 392 -74.61 129.44 119.77
C SER A 392 -74.25 129.66 121.24
N ALA A 393 -74.31 130.91 121.71
CA ALA A 393 -73.90 131.29 123.06
C ALA A 393 -75.02 131.08 124.12
N ILE A 394 -76.22 130.68 123.68
CA ILE A 394 -77.37 130.38 124.55
C ILE A 394 -77.63 128.86 124.53
N PRO A 395 -77.32 128.13 125.62
CA PRO A 395 -77.58 126.69 125.71
C PRO A 395 -79.08 126.37 125.73
N HIS A 396 -79.49 125.28 125.09
CA HIS A 396 -80.87 124.73 125.10
C HIS A 396 -81.96 125.62 124.47
N VAL A 397 -81.65 126.36 123.40
CA VAL A 397 -82.67 127.05 122.60
C VAL A 397 -83.34 126.08 121.61
N SER A 398 -84.49 125.52 122.01
CA SER A 398 -85.54 125.05 121.10
C SER A 398 -86.88 124.93 121.83
N ILE A 399 -87.89 125.69 121.40
CA ILE A 399 -89.31 125.26 121.35
C ILE A 399 -89.93 125.91 120.11
N GLY A 400 -90.49 125.07 119.25
CA GLY A 400 -91.40 125.41 118.17
C GLY A 400 -92.75 124.77 118.41
N TYR A 401 -93.80 125.59 118.27
CA TYR A 401 -95.09 125.22 117.68
C TYR A 401 -95.29 126.15 116.49
#